data_AF-K2A2E1-F1
#
_entry.id   AF-K2A2E1-F1
#
_cell.length_a   1.000
_cell.length_b   1.000
_cell.length_c   1.000
_cell.angle_alpha   90.00
_cell.angle_beta   90.00
_cell.angle_gamma   90.00
#
_symmetry.space_group_name_H-M   'P 1'
#
loop_
_entity.id
_entity.type
_entity.pdbx_description
1 polymer ?
#
loop_
_entity_poly.entity_id
_entity_poly.type
_entity_poly.pdbx_seq_one_letter_code
_entity_poly.pdbx_strand_id
1 'polypeptide(L)' 'MIRTTITLDDNVFHTIKKQSAMAQKNVKDYINELLAWALQNANKTKSFKLNWKPIKGNTPPAVALDDRDRLHDFLDQN' A
#
# COMPACT_ATOMS: atom_id res chain seq x y z
N MET A 1 8.84 18.01 0.57
CA MET A 1 9.97 17.09 0.78
C MET A 1 9.88 16.55 2.20
N ILE A 2 9.79 15.24 2.40
CA ILE A 2 9.71 14.64 3.73
C ILE A 2 11.13 14.29 4.18
N ARG A 3 11.48 14.67 5.42
CA ARG A 3 12.75 14.29 6.04
C ARG A 3 12.49 13.07 6.91
N THR A 4 13.18 11.98 6.61
CA THR A 4 13.10 10.73 7.37
C THR A 4 14.50 10.38 7.86
N THR A 5 14.61 10.05 9.14
CA THR A 5 15.82 9.46 9.71
C THR A 5 15.72 7.96 9.59
N ILE A 6 16.74 7.33 8.99
CA ILE A 6 16.85 5.88 8.88
C ILE A 6 18.11 5.43 9.60
N THR A 7 18.00 4.31 10.31
CA THR A 7 19.14 3.65 10.95
C THR A 7 19.65 2.56 10.00
N LEU A 8 20.95 2.55 9.74
CA LEU A 8 21.62 1.58 8.86
C LEU A 8 22.80 0.96 9.61
N ASP A 9 23.07 -0.31 9.34
CA ASP A 9 24.33 -0.95 9.74
C ASP A 9 25.49 -0.27 9.00
N ASP A 10 26.63 -0.09 9.68
CA ASP A 10 27.81 0.57 9.13
C ASP A 10 28.33 -0.11 7.85
N ASN A 11 28.25 -1.43 7.77
CA ASN A 11 28.68 -2.19 6.59
C ASN A 11 27.77 -1.89 5.39
N VAL A 12 26.47 -1.77 5.66
CA VAL A 12 25.46 -1.41 4.65
C VAL A 12 25.71 0.02 4.18
N PHE A 13 25.93 0.95 5.10
CA PHE A 13 26.23 2.34 4.76
C PHE A 13 27.51 2.49 3.93
N HIS A 14 28.57 1.75 4.28
CA HIS A 14 29.81 1.72 3.51
C HIS A 14 29.59 1.24 2.07
N THR A 15 28.80 0.17 1.92
CA THR A 15 28.45 -0.38 0.60
C THR A 15 27.66 0.62 -0.22
N ILE A 16 26.64 1.26 0.38
CA ILE A 16 25.83 2.29 -0.28
C ILE A 16 26.70 3.45 -0.76
N LYS A 17 27.64 3.91 0.08
CA LYS A 17 28.56 5.02 -0.28
C LYS A 17 29.46 4.67 -1.46
N LYS A 18 29.99 3.43 -1.49
CA LYS A 18 30.80 2.95 -2.61
C LYS A 18 29.98 2.89 -3.89
N GLN A 19 28.78 2.32 -3.82
CA GLN A 19 27.89 2.16 -4.97
C GLN A 19 27.36 3.50 -5.50
N SER A 20 27.04 4.46 -4.62
CA SER A 20 26.61 5.79 -5.04
C SER A 20 27.71 6.54 -5.78
N ALA A 21 28.97 6.39 -5.34
CA ALA A 21 30.13 6.96 -6.02
C ALA A 21 30.32 6.36 -7.42
N MET A 22 30.17 5.03 -7.55
CA MET A 22 30.22 4.35 -8.85
C MET A 22 29.09 4.79 -9.79
N ALA A 23 27.90 5.05 -9.23
CA ALA A 23 26.73 5.55 -9.97
C ALA A 23 26.77 7.07 -10.22
N GLN A 24 27.83 7.78 -9.80
CA GLN A 24 27.95 9.24 -9.88
C GLN A 24 26.75 9.99 -9.26
N LYS A 25 26.17 9.44 -8.19
CA LYS A 25 25.00 9.98 -7.49
C LYS A 25 25.35 10.35 -6.04
N ASN A 26 24.63 11.34 -5.50
CA ASN A 26 24.66 11.60 -4.08
C ASN A 26 24.08 10.38 -3.33
N VAL A 27 24.66 10.04 -2.18
CA VAL A 27 24.20 9.00 -1.26
C VAL A 27 22.69 9.11 -1.00
N LYS A 28 22.18 10.33 -0.78
CA LYS A 28 20.76 10.57 -0.53
C LYS A 28 19.88 10.15 -1.71
N ASP A 29 20.25 10.55 -2.92
CA ASP A 29 19.46 10.26 -4.12
C ASP A 29 19.53 8.78 -4.47
N TYR A 30 20.70 8.17 -4.27
CA TYR A 30 20.89 6.73 -4.44
C TYR A 30 20.07 5.91 -3.45
N ILE A 31 20.01 6.31 -2.18
CA ILE A 31 19.16 5.66 -1.17
C ILE A 31 17.68 5.76 -1.57
N ASN A 32 17.22 6.94 -2.01
CA ASN A 32 15.83 7.12 -2.43
C ASN A 32 15.48 6.25 -3.64
N GLU A 33 16.39 6.12 -4.60
CA GLU A 33 16.21 5.27 -5.78
C GLU A 33 16.14 3.79 -5.40
N LEU A 34 17.05 3.32 -4.55
CA LEU A 34 17.03 1.94 -4.04
C LEU A 34 15.74 1.65 -3.27
N LEU A 35 15.27 2.60 -2.45
CA LEU A 35 14.05 2.45 -1.68
C LEU A 35 12.81 2.45 -2.61
N ALA A 36 12.78 3.31 -3.62
CA ALA A 36 11.72 3.31 -4.63
C ALA A 36 11.69 1.99 -5.40
N TRP A 37 12.84 1.50 -5.85
CA TRP A 37 12.97 0.22 -6.51
C TRP A 37 12.52 -0.93 -5.60
N ALA A 38 12.94 -0.94 -4.34
CA ALA A 38 12.55 -1.94 -3.36
C ALA A 38 11.04 -1.92 -3.09
N LEU A 39 10.39 -0.75 -3.06
CA LEU A 39 8.94 -0.65 -2.89
C LEU A 39 8.16 -1.13 -4.12
N GLN A 40 8.67 -0.87 -5.33
CA GLN A 40 8.04 -1.34 -6.57
C GLN A 40 8.17 -2.86 -6.73
N ASN A 41 9.31 -3.41 -6.31
CA ASN A 41 9.62 -4.84 -6.36
C ASN A 41 9.29 -5.56 -5.06
N ALA A 42 8.82 -4.84 -4.03
CA ALA A 42 8.28 -5.41 -2.82
C ALA A 42 7.14 -6.32 -3.28
N ASN A 43 7.43 -7.60 -3.20
CA ASN A 43 6.64 -8.67 -3.77
C ASN A 43 5.17 -8.39 -3.46
N LYS A 44 4.32 -8.19 -4.48
CA LYS A 44 2.85 -8.09 -4.36
C LYS A 44 2.31 -9.46 -3.91
N THR A 45 2.79 -9.96 -2.78
CA THR A 45 2.66 -11.33 -2.30
C THR A 45 1.28 -11.61 -1.72
N LYS A 46 0.42 -10.61 -1.68
CA LYS A 46 -1.01 -10.82 -1.49
C LYS A 46 -1.72 -10.07 -2.60
N SER A 47 -1.93 -10.76 -3.72
CA SER A 47 -3.14 -10.51 -4.49
C SER A 47 -4.28 -10.47 -3.48
N PHE A 48 -4.99 -9.35 -3.42
CA PHE A 48 -6.12 -9.19 -2.53
C PHE A 48 -7.09 -10.33 -2.81
N LYS A 49 -7.08 -11.35 -1.95
CA LYS A 49 -8.03 -12.45 -2.02
C LYS A 49 -9.32 -11.92 -1.41
N LEU A 50 -10.15 -11.42 -2.29
CA LEU A 50 -11.51 -11.00 -2.01
C LEU A 50 -12.29 -12.20 -1.43
N ASN A 51 -12.32 -12.28 -0.10
CA ASN A 51 -13.01 -13.34 0.64
C ASN A 51 -14.45 -12.92 0.91
N TRP A 52 -15.29 -12.88 -0.14
CA TRP A 52 -16.74 -12.72 0.06
C TRP A 52 -17.21 -13.92 0.88
N LYS A 53 -17.82 -13.66 2.04
CA LYS A 53 -18.66 -14.64 2.72
C LYS A 53 -20.08 -14.43 2.19
N PRO A 54 -20.55 -15.21 1.21
CA PRO A 54 -21.94 -15.10 0.78
C PRO A 54 -22.83 -15.55 1.93
N ILE A 55 -23.59 -14.62 2.48
CA ILE A 55 -24.70 -14.95 3.37
C ILE A 55 -25.88 -15.26 2.45
N LYS A 56 -26.56 -16.40 2.66
CA LYS A 56 -27.85 -16.68 2.01
C LYS A 56 -28.88 -15.69 2.55
N GLY A 57 -28.98 -14.53 1.92
CA GLY A 57 -30.10 -13.61 2.09
C GLY A 57 -31.23 -13.98 1.13
N ASN A 58 -32.45 -13.66 1.50
CA ASN A 58 -33.52 -13.53 0.52
C ASN A 58 -33.19 -12.32 -0.37
N THR A 59 -33.60 -12.34 -1.64
CA THR A 59 -33.35 -11.23 -2.58
C THR A 59 -33.75 -9.91 -1.89
N PRO A 60 -32.82 -8.95 -1.68
CA PRO A 60 -33.20 -7.69 -1.08
C PRO A 60 -34.27 -7.04 -1.98
N PRO A 61 -35.26 -6.35 -1.41
CA PRO A 61 -36.19 -5.55 -2.19
C PRO A 61 -35.39 -4.60 -3.09
N ALA A 62 -35.97 -4.17 -4.20
CA ALA A 62 -35.35 -3.27 -5.17
C ALA A 62 -35.06 -1.88 -4.54
N VAL A 63 -34.14 -1.82 -3.59
CA VAL A 63 -33.66 -0.62 -2.94
C VAL A 63 -32.58 -0.06 -3.85
N ALA A 64 -32.82 1.17 -4.27
CA ALA A 64 -31.88 1.95 -5.06
C ALA A 64 -30.66 2.24 -4.16
N LEU A 65 -29.51 1.59 -4.42
CA LEU A 65 -28.29 1.71 -3.61
C LEU A 65 -27.61 3.09 -3.72
N ASP A 66 -28.04 3.88 -4.68
CA ASP A 66 -27.69 5.28 -4.89
C ASP A 66 -28.46 6.22 -3.97
N ASP A 67 -29.58 5.78 -3.38
CA ASP A 67 -30.35 6.54 -2.41
C ASP A 67 -29.95 6.10 -0.98
N ARG A 68 -28.98 6.83 -0.43
CA ARG A 68 -28.40 6.57 0.90
C ARG A 68 -29.46 6.55 2.00
N ASP A 69 -30.43 7.46 1.94
CA ASP A 69 -31.41 7.62 3.02
C ASP A 69 -32.38 6.44 3.04
N ARG A 70 -32.87 6.02 1.86
CA ARG A 70 -33.70 4.81 1.72
C ARG A 70 -32.98 3.52 2.13
N LEU A 71 -31.67 3.44 1.89
CA LEU A 71 -30.88 2.29 2.32
C LEU A 71 -30.80 2.20 3.84
N HIS A 72 -30.63 3.32 4.54
CA HIS A 72 -30.61 3.37 5.99
C HIS A 72 -31.97 2.99 6.59
N ASP A 73 -33.05 3.56 6.07
CA ASP A 73 -34.42 3.23 6.52
C ASP A 73 -34.74 1.73 6.39
N PHE A 74 -34.25 1.07 5.33
CA PHE A 74 -34.46 -0.36 5.12
C PHE A 74 -33.64 -1.24 6.09
N LEU A 75 -32.41 -0.83 6.41
CA LEU A 75 -31.53 -1.57 7.31
C LEU A 75 -31.95 -1.45 8.78
N ASP A 76 -32.55 -0.34 9.17
CA ASP A 76 -33.01 -0.12 10.55
C ASP A 76 -34.36 -0.83 10.86
N GLN A 77 -35.06 -1.32 9.84
CA GLN A 77 -36.38 -1.98 9.96
C GLN A 77 -36.32 -3.52 10.04
N ASN A 78 -35.14 -4.15 9.93
CA ASN A 78 -34.93 -5.60 10.07
C ASN A 78 -33.95 -5.93 11.20
#